data_AF-A0A922XNA0-F1
#
_entry.id   AF-A0A922XNA0-F1
#
_cell.length_a   1.000
_cell.length_b   1.000
_cell.length_c   1.000
_cell.angle_alpha   90.00
_cell.angle_beta   90.00
_cell.angle_gamma   90.00
#
_symmetry.space_group_name_H-M   'P 1'
#
loop_
_entity.id
_entity.type
_entity.pdbx_description
1 polymer ?
#
loop_
_entity_poly.entity_id
_entity_poly.type
_entity_poly.pdbx_seq_one_letter_code
_entity_poly.pdbx_strand_id
1 'polypeptide(L)' 'WQTIKSGNVFKGIVKNRAKSGKHYWVDATIVPVKDDEGKIIKYIGARYHIQSDALAELMYSEQMKALKL' A
#
# COMPACT_ATOMS: atom_id res chain seq x y z
N TRP A 1 8.46 2.21 0.26
CA TRP A 1 9.03 1.74 -1.04
C TRP A 1 10.15 0.71 -0.88
N GLN A 2 10.94 0.75 0.20
CA GLN A 2 11.99 -0.25 0.47
C GLN A 2 11.47 -1.70 0.49
N THR A 3 10.36 -1.99 1.18
CA THR A 3 9.72 -3.33 1.23
C THR A 3 9.38 -3.90 -0.15
N ILE A 4 8.89 -3.04 -1.06
CA ILE A 4 8.48 -3.44 -2.40
C ILE A 4 9.71 -3.72 -3.27
N LYS A 5 10.75 -2.91 -3.13
CA LYS A 5 12.02 -3.10 -3.84
C LYS A 5 12.83 -4.28 -3.31
N SER A 6 12.67 -4.66 -2.03
CA SER A 6 13.31 -5.84 -1.45
C SER A 6 12.64 -7.16 -1.86
N GLY A 7 11.63 -7.11 -2.73
CA GLY A 7 10.93 -8.31 -3.20
C GLY A 7 10.02 -8.96 -2.15
N ASN A 8 9.61 -8.19 -1.14
CA ASN A 8 8.64 -8.59 -0.14
C ASN A 8 7.23 -8.07 -0.50
N VAL A 9 6.21 -8.76 0.00
CA VAL A 9 4.83 -8.29 -0.10
C VAL A 9 4.68 -7.04 0.76
N PHE A 10 4.09 -6.00 0.20
CA PHE A 10 3.67 -4.82 0.94
C PHE A 10 2.17 -4.89 1.22
N LYS A 11 1.79 -4.56 2.45
CA LYS A 11 0.41 -4.35 2.87
C LYS A 11 0.33 -3.04 3.64
N GLY A 12 -0.69 -2.23 3.37
CA GLY A 12 -0.95 -1.06 4.19
C GLY A 12 -2.00 -0.10 3.65
N ILE A 13 -2.42 0.79 4.55
CA ILE A 13 -3.30 1.91 4.32
C ILE A 13 -2.50 3.04 3.68
N VAL A 14 -2.96 3.52 2.52
CA VAL A 14 -2.26 4.51 1.71
C VAL A 14 -3.21 5.65 1.35
N LYS A 15 -2.78 6.88 1.63
CA LYS A 15 -3.41 8.10 1.14
C LYS A 15 -2.88 8.42 -0.25
N ASN A 16 -3.72 8.30 -1.27
CA ASN A 16 -3.39 8.64 -2.64
C ASN A 16 -3.94 10.02 -3.02
N ARG A 17 -3.31 10.65 -4.01
CA ARG A 17 -3.78 11.89 -4.63
C ARG A 17 -4.30 11.60 -6.03
N ALA A 18 -5.56 11.93 -6.30
CA ALA A 18 -6.18 11.82 -7.61
C ALA A 18 -5.67 12.92 -8.56
N LYS A 19 -5.92 12.74 -9.87
CA LYS A 19 -5.59 13.75 -10.90
C LYS A 19 -6.25 15.11 -10.62
N SER A 20 -7.43 15.11 -9.98
CA SER A 20 -8.14 16.33 -9.58
C SER A 20 -7.52 17.04 -8.36
N GLY A 21 -6.48 16.47 -7.74
CA GLY A 21 -5.87 17.00 -6.52
C GLY A 21 -6.55 16.54 -5.22
N LYS A 22 -7.75 15.94 -5.29
CA LYS A 22 -8.41 15.34 -4.12
C LYS A 22 -7.67 14.10 -3.63
N HIS A 23 -7.72 13.85 -2.33
CA HIS A 23 -7.16 12.63 -1.75
C HIS A 23 -8.22 11.53 -1.67
N TYR A 24 -7.76 10.28 -1.64
CA TYR A 24 -8.58 9.11 -1.37
C TYR A 24 -7.73 8.04 -0.68
N TRP A 25 -8.38 7.16 0.06
CA TRP A 25 -7.71 6.14 0.86
C TRP A 25 -7.90 4.76 0.28
N VAL A 26 -6.85 3.94 0.33
CA VAL A 26 -6.92 2.53 -0.04
C VAL A 26 -6.26 1.65 1.00
N ASP A 27 -6.84 0.48 1.23
CA ASP A 27 -6.12 -0.68 1.75
C ASP A 27 -5.48 -1.39 0.57
N ALA A 28 -4.15 -1.41 0.53
CA ALA A 28 -3.37 -1.89 -0.59
C ALA A 28 -2.55 -3.12 -0.21
N THR A 29 -2.59 -4.15 -1.06
CA THR A 29 -1.61 -5.24 -1.08
C THR A 29 -0.86 -5.20 -2.40
N ILE A 30 0.47 -5.20 -2.35
CA ILE A 30 1.36 -5.22 -3.53
C ILE A 30 2.27 -6.43 -3.43
N VAL A 31 2.18 -7.31 -4.42
CA VAL A 31 2.93 -8.57 -4.49
C VAL A 31 3.94 -8.50 -5.65
N PRO A 32 5.23 -8.73 -5.40
CA PRO A 32 6.21 -8.89 -6.47
C PRO A 32 6.00 -10.23 -7.18
N VAL A 33 6.01 -10.21 -8.50
CA VAL A 33 6.09 -11.42 -9.33
C VAL A 33 7.54 -11.58 -9.77
N LYS A 34 8.09 -12.76 -9.49
CA LYS A 34 9.48 -13.11 -9.79
C LYS A 34 9.53 -14.13 -10.93
N ASP A 35 10.61 -14.11 -11.70
CA ASP A 35 10.95 -15.20 -12.61
C ASP A 35 11.59 -16.38 -11.86
N ASP A 36 12.00 -17.41 -12.59
CA ASP A 36 12.60 -18.62 -12.03
C ASP A 36 13.97 -18.36 -11.37
N GLU A 37 14.63 -17.24 -11.71
CA GLU A 37 15.88 -16.79 -11.11
C GLU A 37 15.65 -15.90 -9.86
N GLY A 38 14.38 -15.67 -9.49
CA GLY A 38 14.00 -14.85 -8.34
C GLY A 38 14.05 -13.35 -8.60
N LYS A 39 14.30 -12.90 -9.84
CA LYS A 39 14.33 -11.49 -10.21
C LYS A 39 12.90 -10.97 -10.36
N ILE A 40 12.64 -9.81 -9.78
CA ILE A 40 11.32 -9.17 -9.86
C ILE A 40 11.09 -8.68 -11.29
N ILE A 41 10.06 -9.19 -11.95
CA ILE A 41 9.70 -8.83 -13.33
C ILE A 41 8.46 -7.93 -13.42
N LYS A 42 7.59 -7.95 -12.40
CA LYS A 42 6.41 -7.08 -12.29
C LYS A 42 5.87 -7.04 -10.86
N TYR A 43 4.93 -6.14 -10.62
CA TYR A 43 4.17 -6.06 -9.36
C TYR A 43 2.68 -6.18 -9.67
N ILE A 44 1.97 -6.96 -8.86
CA ILE A 44 0.50 -7.04 -8.89
C ILE A 44 -0.02 -6.35 -7.63
N GLY A 45 -0.92 -5.39 -7.83
CA GLY A 45 -1.53 -4.63 -6.74
C GLY A 45 -3.04 -4.86 -6.67
N ALA A 46 -3.53 -5.27 -5.49
CA ALA A 46 -4.94 -5.25 -5.15
C ALA A 46 -5.20 -4.08 -4.20
N ARG A 47 -6.26 -3.32 -4.45
CA ARG A 47 -6.61 -2.13 -3.66
C ARG A 47 -8.10 -2.07 -3.41
N TYR A 48 -8.48 -1.83 -2.16
CA TYR A 48 -9.85 -1.57 -1.76
C TYR A 48 -9.99 -0.10 -1.38
N HIS A 49 -10.92 0.61 -1.99
CA HIS A 49 -11.21 1.99 -1.65
C HIS A 49 -11.91 2.06 -0.29
N ILE A 50 -11.35 2.84 0.64
CA ILE A 50 -11.95 3.08 1.95
C ILE A 50 -12.80 4.35 1.82
N GLN A 51 -14.12 4.19 1.88
CA GLN A 51 -15.05 5.30 1.64
C GLN A 51 -15.10 6.32 2.79
N SER A 52 -14.79 5.89 4.03
CA SER A 52 -14.82 6.75 5.21
C SER A 52 -13.42 7.28 5.52
N ASP A 53 -13.25 8.60 5.42
CA ASP A 53 -11.99 9.27 5.76
C ASP A 53 -11.63 9.08 7.24
N ALA A 54 -12.62 9.16 8.15
CA ALA A 54 -12.39 8.97 9.57
C ALA A 54 -11.87 7.54 9.89
N LEU A 55 -12.45 6.52 9.24
CA LEU A 55 -11.99 5.15 9.37
C LEU A 55 -10.56 5.01 8.81
N ALA A 56 -10.31 5.56 7.63
CA ALA A 56 -9.00 5.48 7.00
C ALA A 56 -7.90 6.16 7.83
N GLU A 57 -8.18 7.32 8.43
CA GLU A 57 -7.26 8.04 9.32
C GLU A 57 -6.96 7.25 10.59
N LEU A 58 -7.99 6.63 11.20
CA LEU A 58 -7.79 5.74 12.34
C LEU A 58 -6.89 4.56 11.96
N MET A 59 -7.22 3.83 10.88
CA MET A 59 -6.44 2.67 10.44
C MET A 59 -5.00 3.06 10.07
N TYR A 60 -4.82 4.21 9.43
CA TYR A 60 -3.50 4.74 9.11
C TYR A 60 -2.71 5.09 10.37
N SER A 61 -3.33 5.74 11.35
CA SER A 61 -2.68 6.05 12.63
C SER A 61 -2.24 4.80 13.37
N GLU A 62 -3.10 3.78 13.46
CA GLU A 62 -2.76 2.50 14.08
C GLU A 62 -1.63 1.78 13.34
N GLN A 63 -1.63 1.81 12.01
CA GLN A 63 -0.52 1.31 11.19
C GLN A 63 0.81 2.03 11.52
N MET A 64 0.81 3.36 11.65
CA MET A 64 2.02 4.13 11.95
C MET A 64 2.55 3.82 13.35
N LYS A 65 1.67 3.74 14.36
CA LYS A 65 2.03 3.33 15.73
C LYS A 65 2.67 1.95 15.75
N ALA A 66 2.10 0.97 15.04
CA ALA A 66 2.64 -0.39 14.96
C ALA A 66 4.04 -0.42 14.31
N LEU A 67 4.30 0.51 13.39
CA LEU A 67 5.60 0.69 12.74
C LEU A 67 6.60 1.52 13.57
N LYS A 68 6.22 1.97 14.78
CA LYS A 68 7.02 2.84 15.66
C LYS A 68 7.44 4.16 15.00
N LEU A 69 6.58 4.73 14.17
CA LEU A 69 6.75 6.01 13.47
C LEU A 69 5.77 7.05 13.99
#